data_AF-A0A2H5XR67-F1
#
_entry.id   AF-A0A2H5XR67-F1
#
_cell.length_a   1.000
_cell.length_b   1.000
_cell.length_c   1.000
_cell.angle_alpha   90.00
_cell.angle_beta   90.00
_cell.angle_gamma   90.00
#
_symmetry.space_group_name_H-M   'P 1'
#
loop_
_entity.id
_entity.type
_entity.pdbx_description
1 polymer ?
#
loop_
_entity_poly.entity_id
_entity_poly.type
_entity_poly.pdbx_seq_one_letter_code
_entity_poly.pdbx_strand_id
1 'polypeptide(L)'
;MYKAFAGCVRCFKCRALSKIAVNLILASIFIVFLPYKAWYNSERSGFYHLAFAEETKQKELSPPRAPSKPTPPTPPIPPITIQIGEGREGFINSIRIVLLLTILTLAPSLLILMTSFTRIVIVLFLLRQAIGIVQVPPNQVLIGLALFLSIFIMKPALQESYSNAFKPYSEGKIEEIEFISKAFEPFKKFMLKQVGEKELDVFLKIAGKGRPSSPSEISADVLIPAFIISEIKRGFEIGFLIYIPFIIIDIVIASILMAMGMIMVPPIILSVPFKLIAFVVADGWTLLTSSLVGSFIK
;
A
#
# COMPACT_ATOMS: atom_id res chain seq x y z
N MET A 1 13.12 10.81 -23.85
CA MET A 1 12.06 11.02 -22.84
C MET A 1 12.58 11.53 -21.48
N TYR A 2 13.70 11.03 -20.93
CA TYR A 2 14.22 11.51 -19.63
C TYR A 2 14.77 12.96 -19.62
N LYS A 3 15.33 13.42 -20.75
CA LYS A 3 15.82 14.81 -20.89
C LYS A 3 14.70 15.87 -20.89
N ALA A 4 13.45 15.48 -21.17
CA ALA A 4 12.30 16.41 -21.13
C ALA A 4 11.82 16.69 -19.69
N PHE A 5 11.96 15.71 -18.79
CA PHE A 5 11.57 15.87 -17.38
C PHE A 5 12.59 16.70 -16.58
N ALA A 6 13.89 16.54 -16.87
CA ALA A 6 14.94 17.32 -16.21
C ALA A 6 14.99 18.79 -16.66
N GLY A 7 14.57 19.09 -17.90
CA GLY A 7 14.58 20.45 -18.45
C GLY A 7 13.46 21.36 -17.92
N CYS A 8 12.33 20.80 -17.49
CA CYS A 8 11.15 21.57 -17.10
C CYS A 8 11.27 22.21 -15.70
N VAL A 9 12.14 21.68 -14.84
CA VAL A 9 12.30 22.12 -13.44
C VAL A 9 13.07 23.45 -13.31
N ARG A 10 13.66 23.97 -14.40
CA ARG A 10 14.51 25.17 -14.38
C ARG A 10 13.77 26.50 -14.57
N CYS A 11 12.44 26.50 -14.71
CA CYS A 11 11.68 27.71 -15.00
C CYS A 11 11.17 28.40 -13.72
N PHE A 12 11.71 29.59 -13.44
CA PHE A 12 11.68 30.37 -12.19
C PHE A 12 10.28 30.73 -11.63
N LYS A 13 9.19 30.37 -12.32
CA LYS A 13 7.79 30.65 -11.92
C LYS A 13 6.96 29.39 -11.59
N CYS A 14 7.55 28.18 -11.68
CA CYS A 14 6.94 26.89 -11.32
C CYS A 14 6.93 26.57 -9.80
N ARG A 15 7.47 27.49 -8.99
CA ARG A 15 7.74 27.30 -7.55
C ARG A 15 6.50 27.43 -6.64
N ALA A 16 5.34 27.86 -7.16
CA ALA A 16 4.13 28.05 -6.35
C ALA A 16 3.16 26.85 -6.39
N LEU A 17 3.27 25.99 -7.39
CA LEU A 17 2.35 24.86 -7.58
C LEU A 17 3.00 23.50 -7.40
N SER A 18 4.34 23.46 -7.40
CA SER A 18 5.04 22.42 -6.65
C SER A 18 4.51 22.42 -5.20
N LYS A 19 4.38 23.60 -4.55
CA LYS A 19 3.91 23.71 -3.15
C LYS A 19 2.57 23.05 -2.89
N ILE A 20 1.62 23.19 -3.82
CA ILE A 20 0.26 22.64 -3.67
C ILE A 20 0.26 21.15 -4.01
N ALA A 21 1.02 20.71 -5.02
CA ALA A 21 1.13 19.30 -5.37
C ALA A 21 1.83 18.51 -4.27
N VAL A 22 2.96 19.01 -3.77
CA VAL A 22 3.73 18.43 -2.66
C VAL A 22 2.88 18.42 -1.39
N ASN A 23 2.19 19.52 -1.04
CA ASN A 23 1.28 19.52 0.11
C ASN A 23 0.08 18.60 -0.06
N LEU A 24 -0.46 18.38 -1.27
CA LEU A 24 -1.57 17.45 -1.50
C LEU A 24 -1.13 15.99 -1.50
N ILE A 25 0.04 15.67 -2.07
CA ILE A 25 0.65 14.34 -2.03
C ILE A 25 0.98 13.96 -0.58
N LEU A 26 1.57 14.91 0.16
CA LEU A 26 1.85 14.75 1.59
C LEU A 26 0.59 14.78 2.43
N ALA A 27 -0.45 15.53 2.06
CA ALA A 27 -1.74 15.46 2.71
C ALA A 27 -2.44 14.13 2.41
N SER A 28 -2.27 13.50 1.24
CA SER A 28 -2.77 12.14 1.01
C SER A 28 -1.96 11.09 1.75
N ILE A 29 -0.63 11.25 1.85
CA ILE A 29 0.21 10.47 2.78
C ILE A 29 -0.26 10.72 4.22
N PHE A 30 -0.55 11.95 4.61
CA PHE A 30 -0.99 12.28 5.96
C PHE A 30 -2.44 11.90 6.21
N ILE A 31 -3.37 11.91 5.27
CA ILE A 31 -4.79 11.57 5.48
C ILE A 31 -4.95 10.05 5.57
N VAL A 32 -4.16 9.30 4.81
CA VAL A 32 -4.06 7.83 4.95
C VAL A 32 -3.36 7.44 6.26
N PHE A 33 -2.49 8.30 6.82
CA PHE A 33 -1.71 8.00 8.04
C PHE A 33 -2.09 8.83 9.30
N LEU A 34 -2.99 9.82 9.19
CA LEU A 34 -3.65 10.61 10.24
C LEU A 34 -4.56 9.76 11.13
N PRO A 35 -5.14 8.61 10.70
CA PRO A 35 -5.80 7.75 11.68
C PRO A 35 -4.82 7.25 12.74
N TYR A 36 -3.49 7.39 12.62
CA TYR A 36 -2.55 6.99 13.68
C TYR A 36 -2.84 7.62 15.05
N LYS A 37 -3.22 8.92 15.10
CA LYS A 37 -3.52 9.60 16.38
C LYS A 37 -4.95 9.33 16.88
N ALA A 38 -5.90 9.11 15.96
CA ALA A 38 -7.28 8.78 16.29
C ALA A 38 -7.46 7.31 16.70
N TRP A 39 -6.73 6.39 16.04
CA TRP A 39 -6.71 4.96 16.29
C TRP A 39 -6.05 4.63 17.64
N TYR A 40 -4.89 5.24 17.96
CA TYR A 40 -4.25 5.08 19.28
C TYR A 40 -5.16 5.46 20.47
N ASN A 41 -6.11 6.39 20.25
CA ASN A 41 -7.03 6.83 21.29
C ASN A 41 -8.37 6.06 21.30
N SER A 42 -8.65 5.28 20.24
CA SER A 42 -9.89 4.53 20.04
C SER A 42 -9.83 3.11 20.63
N GLU A 43 -8.64 2.54 20.83
CA GLU A 43 -8.44 1.23 21.47
C GLU A 43 -8.96 1.17 22.93
N ARG A 44 -9.30 2.32 23.52
CA ARG A 44 -9.78 2.44 24.91
C ARG A 44 -11.30 2.38 25.05
N SER A 45 -12.08 2.48 23.95
CA SER A 45 -13.54 2.42 23.98
C SER A 45 -14.05 1.21 23.20
N GLY A 46 -14.37 0.13 23.92
CA GLY A 46 -14.93 -1.08 23.35
C GLY A 46 -16.23 -0.79 22.57
N PHE A 47 -16.19 -1.04 21.26
CA PHE A 47 -17.33 -0.85 20.38
C PHE A 47 -17.48 -2.07 19.46
N TYR A 48 -17.90 -3.20 20.04
CA TYR A 48 -18.17 -4.45 19.31
C TYR A 48 -19.63 -4.93 19.41
N HIS A 49 -20.55 -4.15 20.01
CA HIS A 49 -21.91 -4.64 20.30
C HIS A 49 -23.07 -4.07 19.49
N LEU A 50 -22.86 -3.22 18.48
CA LEU A 50 -23.98 -2.54 17.79
C LEU A 50 -24.22 -2.92 16.33
N ALA A 51 -23.48 -3.87 15.76
CA ALA A 51 -23.57 -4.16 14.32
C ALA A 51 -24.51 -5.31 13.90
N PHE A 52 -25.18 -6.01 14.83
CA PHE A 52 -25.93 -7.25 14.50
C PHE A 52 -27.45 -7.24 14.81
N ALA A 53 -28.03 -6.13 15.29
CA ALA A 53 -29.41 -6.15 15.79
C ALA A 53 -30.49 -5.62 14.82
N GLU A 54 -30.12 -5.05 13.66
CA GLU A 54 -31.06 -4.19 12.91
C GLU A 54 -31.61 -4.81 11.61
N GLU A 55 -31.13 -5.99 11.19
CA GLU A 55 -31.44 -6.53 9.86
C GLU A 55 -32.73 -7.38 9.78
N THR A 56 -33.41 -7.68 10.90
CA THR A 56 -34.55 -8.62 10.92
C THR A 56 -35.94 -8.00 11.01
N LYS A 57 -36.08 -6.66 11.09
CA LYS A 57 -37.41 -6.04 11.34
C LYS A 57 -38.07 -5.27 10.19
N GLN A 58 -37.47 -5.18 9.01
CA GLN A 58 -37.95 -4.25 7.96
C GLN A 58 -38.62 -4.90 6.74
N LYS A 59 -39.11 -6.15 6.82
CA LYS A 59 -39.65 -6.85 5.63
C LYS A 59 -41.16 -7.06 5.55
N GLU A 60 -41.97 -6.52 6.46
CA GLU A 60 -43.43 -6.54 6.27
C GLU A 60 -44.10 -5.22 6.64
N LEU A 61 -45.08 -4.86 5.79
CA LEU A 61 -46.03 -3.75 5.87
C LEU A 61 -45.61 -2.40 5.24
N SER A 62 -45.88 -2.27 3.93
CA SER A 62 -45.97 -0.99 3.22
C SER A 62 -47.41 -0.49 3.19
N PRO A 63 -47.79 0.60 3.90
CA PRO A 63 -49.06 1.30 3.69
C PRO A 63 -48.95 2.36 2.57
N PRO A 64 -50.07 2.81 1.98
CA PRO A 64 -50.07 3.66 0.79
C PRO A 64 -49.52 5.07 1.07
N ARG A 65 -48.90 5.63 0.03
CA ARG A 65 -48.13 6.88 0.03
C ARG A 65 -48.96 8.08 0.53
N ALA A 66 -48.58 8.63 1.68
CA ALA A 66 -48.99 9.95 2.14
C ALA A 66 -48.25 11.06 1.38
N PRO A 67 -48.85 12.26 1.21
CA PRO A 67 -48.23 13.38 0.49
C PRO A 67 -46.96 13.88 1.20
N SER A 68 -45.91 14.14 0.41
CA SER A 68 -44.58 14.54 0.87
C SER A 68 -44.59 15.91 1.57
N LYS A 69 -44.08 15.95 2.81
CA LYS A 69 -43.68 17.22 3.44
C LYS A 69 -42.51 17.85 2.68
N PRO A 70 -42.40 19.20 2.62
CA PRO A 70 -41.29 19.88 1.96
C PRO A 70 -39.97 19.58 2.67
N THR A 71 -38.95 19.18 1.89
CA THR A 71 -37.58 18.97 2.35
C THR A 71 -36.98 20.28 2.87
N PRO A 72 -36.35 20.32 4.06
CA PRO A 72 -35.63 21.50 4.52
C PRO A 72 -34.45 21.82 3.58
N PRO A 73 -34.11 23.09 3.37
CA PRO A 73 -33.07 23.49 2.43
C PRO A 73 -31.70 22.99 2.88
N THR A 74 -31.07 22.19 2.01
CA THR A 74 -29.67 21.76 2.14
C THR A 74 -28.77 23.00 2.24
N PRO A 75 -27.85 23.09 3.22
CA PRO A 75 -26.90 24.19 3.27
C PRO A 75 -26.07 24.24 2.00
N PRO A 76 -25.85 25.43 1.39
CA PRO A 76 -25.11 25.55 0.15
C PRO A 76 -23.66 25.13 0.38
N ILE A 77 -23.24 24.10 -0.35
CA ILE A 77 -21.81 23.76 -0.49
C ILE A 77 -21.16 24.98 -1.17
N PRO A 78 -20.09 25.57 -0.60
CA PRO A 78 -19.41 26.68 -1.26
C PRO A 78 -18.89 26.21 -2.63
N PRO A 79 -19.23 26.91 -3.73
CA PRO A 79 -18.79 26.50 -5.06
C PRO A 79 -17.27 26.63 -5.15
N ILE A 80 -16.59 25.53 -5.47
CA ILE A 80 -15.18 25.56 -5.86
C ILE A 80 -15.14 26.08 -7.31
N THR A 81 -15.05 27.39 -7.47
CA THR A 81 -14.93 28.02 -8.78
C THR A 81 -13.45 28.01 -9.21
N ILE A 82 -13.10 27.13 -10.14
CA ILE A 82 -11.78 27.15 -10.80
C ILE A 82 -11.84 28.22 -11.90
N GLN A 83 -11.41 29.44 -11.56
CA GLN A 83 -11.27 30.51 -12.56
C GLN A 83 -9.99 30.30 -13.36
N ILE A 84 -10.14 29.80 -14.58
CA ILE A 84 -9.07 29.75 -15.58
C ILE A 84 -9.04 31.15 -16.21
N GLY A 85 -8.10 32.00 -15.81
CA GLY A 85 -7.98 33.36 -16.35
C GLY A 85 -7.82 33.35 -17.89
N GLU A 86 -8.41 34.30 -18.61
CA GLU A 86 -8.28 34.34 -20.07
C GLU A 86 -6.85 34.72 -20.49
N GLY A 87 -6.32 34.01 -21.50
CA GLY A 87 -5.00 34.26 -22.09
C GLY A 87 -3.89 33.26 -21.72
N ARG A 88 -2.64 33.64 -21.96
CA ARG A 88 -1.44 32.78 -21.83
C ARG A 88 -1.20 32.31 -20.39
N GLU A 89 -1.64 33.07 -19.39
CA GLU A 89 -1.56 32.69 -17.96
C GLU A 89 -2.61 31.64 -17.57
N GLY A 90 -3.80 31.67 -18.16
CA GLY A 90 -4.83 30.62 -18.01
C GLY A 90 -4.36 29.28 -18.52
N PHE A 91 -3.73 29.27 -19.69
CA PHE A 91 -3.16 28.05 -20.27
C PHE A 91 -2.08 27.42 -19.37
N ILE A 92 -1.18 28.24 -18.80
CA ILE A 92 -0.15 27.77 -17.86
C ILE A 92 -0.80 27.21 -16.58
N ASN A 93 -1.82 27.88 -16.04
CA ASN A 93 -2.51 27.41 -14.83
C ASN A 93 -3.29 26.11 -15.08
N SER A 94 -3.97 25.97 -16.22
CA SER A 94 -4.66 24.74 -16.61
C SER A 94 -3.71 23.56 -16.75
N ILE A 95 -2.58 23.73 -17.45
CA ILE A 95 -1.54 22.69 -17.54
C ILE A 95 -1.07 22.29 -16.14
N ARG A 96 -0.92 23.26 -15.25
CA ARG A 96 -0.39 23.00 -13.93
C ARG A 96 -1.36 22.26 -13.01
N ILE A 97 -2.66 22.53 -13.12
CA ILE A 97 -3.71 21.76 -12.45
C ILE A 97 -3.73 20.32 -12.98
N VAL A 98 -3.64 20.14 -14.30
CA VAL A 98 -3.58 18.80 -14.91
C VAL A 98 -2.37 18.01 -14.41
N LEU A 99 -1.19 18.65 -14.35
CA LEU A 99 0.03 18.02 -13.85
C LEU A 99 -0.12 17.64 -12.37
N LEU A 100 -0.71 18.52 -11.55
CA LEU A 100 -0.97 18.27 -10.14
C LEU A 100 -1.93 17.10 -9.91
N LEU A 101 -3.04 17.05 -10.64
CA LEU A 101 -3.98 15.92 -10.60
C LEU A 101 -3.31 14.62 -11.04
N THR A 102 -2.47 14.68 -12.07
CA THR A 102 -1.73 13.51 -12.56
C THR A 102 -0.82 12.94 -11.47
N ILE A 103 -0.02 13.78 -10.80
CA ILE A 103 0.84 13.31 -9.71
C ILE A 103 0.01 12.78 -8.54
N LEU A 104 -1.10 13.45 -8.19
CA LEU A 104 -1.97 13.03 -7.09
C LEU A 104 -2.58 11.63 -7.32
N THR A 105 -2.95 11.30 -8.56
CA THR A 105 -3.45 9.95 -8.91
C THR A 105 -2.37 8.87 -8.88
N LEU A 106 -1.12 9.20 -9.22
CA LEU A 106 0.01 8.26 -9.24
C LEU A 106 0.67 8.07 -7.86
N ALA A 107 0.60 9.07 -7.00
CA ALA A 107 1.21 9.08 -5.67
C ALA A 107 0.89 7.85 -4.80
N PRO A 108 -0.38 7.44 -4.60
CA PRO A 108 -0.69 6.31 -3.71
C PRO A 108 -0.05 5.01 -4.19
N SER A 109 -0.07 4.75 -5.50
CA SER A 109 0.53 3.55 -6.10
C SER A 109 2.05 3.53 -5.92
N LEU A 110 2.71 4.67 -6.12
CA LEU A 110 4.16 4.78 -5.99
C LEU A 110 4.61 4.58 -4.54
N LEU A 111 3.87 5.15 -3.59
CA LEU A 111 4.15 5.01 -2.16
C LEU A 111 4.08 3.56 -1.72
N ILE A 112 3.04 2.85 -2.17
CA ILE A 112 2.87 1.43 -1.87
C ILE A 112 4.09 0.62 -2.37
N LEU A 113 4.57 0.89 -3.58
CA LEU A 113 5.71 0.19 -4.18
C LEU A 113 7.05 0.47 -3.50
N MET A 114 7.20 1.63 -2.86
CA MET A 114 8.43 2.04 -2.16
C MET A 114 8.46 1.59 -0.68
N THR A 115 7.50 0.78 -0.24
CA THR A 115 7.37 0.33 1.15
C THR A 115 7.39 -1.20 1.25
N SER A 116 7.23 -1.72 2.46
CA SER A 116 7.09 -3.17 2.74
C SER A 116 5.83 -3.82 2.17
N PHE A 117 4.87 -3.04 1.65
CA PHE A 117 3.57 -3.56 1.24
C PHE A 117 3.66 -4.67 0.20
N THR A 118 4.51 -4.50 -0.82
CA THR A 118 4.64 -5.44 -1.95
C THR A 118 4.93 -6.86 -1.49
N ARG A 119 5.89 -7.05 -0.59
CA ARG A 119 6.23 -8.39 -0.05
C ARG A 119 5.06 -8.98 0.73
N ILE A 120 4.44 -8.18 1.60
CA ILE A 120 3.35 -8.63 2.49
C ILE A 120 2.14 -9.07 1.69
N VAL A 121 1.71 -8.26 0.70
CA VAL A 121 0.54 -8.60 -0.11
C VAL A 121 0.78 -9.86 -0.93
N ILE A 122 1.97 -10.04 -1.52
CA ILE A 122 2.30 -11.26 -2.27
C ILE A 122 2.19 -12.49 -1.38
N VAL A 123 2.79 -12.45 -0.19
CA VAL A 123 2.79 -13.57 0.74
C VAL A 123 1.37 -13.92 1.21
N LEU A 124 0.57 -12.92 1.56
CA LEU A 124 -0.83 -13.12 1.98
C LEU A 124 -1.69 -13.73 0.87
N PHE A 125 -1.51 -13.28 -0.37
CA PHE A 125 -2.23 -13.83 -1.51
C PHE A 125 -1.80 -15.27 -1.81
N LEU A 126 -0.51 -15.58 -1.73
CA LEU A 126 0.01 -16.94 -1.92
C LEU A 126 -0.49 -17.88 -0.82
N LEU A 127 -0.53 -17.43 0.44
CA LEU A 127 -1.13 -18.22 1.54
C LEU A 127 -2.59 -18.57 1.24
N ARG A 128 -3.41 -17.60 0.81
CA ARG A 128 -4.82 -17.86 0.51
C ARG A 128 -4.97 -18.92 -0.58
N GLN A 129 -4.16 -18.85 -1.63
CA GLN A 129 -4.16 -19.86 -2.69
C GLN A 129 -3.69 -21.23 -2.16
N ALA A 130 -2.69 -21.25 -1.27
CA ALA A 130 -2.17 -22.49 -0.70
C ALA A 130 -3.21 -23.27 0.13
N ILE A 131 -4.01 -22.54 0.94
CA ILE A 131 -5.10 -23.12 1.72
C ILE A 131 -6.20 -23.69 0.80
N GLY A 132 -6.36 -23.14 -0.41
CA GLY A 132 -7.29 -23.64 -1.44
C GLY A 132 -8.68 -23.01 -1.38
N ILE A 133 -8.87 -21.91 -0.65
CA ILE A 133 -10.15 -21.21 -0.54
C ILE A 133 -10.13 -19.95 -1.39
N VAL A 134 -10.99 -19.91 -2.42
CA VAL A 134 -10.94 -18.87 -3.46
C VAL A 134 -11.59 -17.54 -3.00
N GLN A 135 -12.44 -17.56 -1.96
CA GLN A 135 -13.23 -16.38 -1.54
C GLN A 135 -12.99 -15.91 -0.10
N VAL A 136 -12.30 -16.71 0.73
CA VAL A 136 -12.06 -16.39 2.14
C VAL A 136 -10.56 -16.54 2.44
N PRO A 137 -9.88 -15.49 2.96
CA PRO A 137 -10.38 -14.14 3.23
C PRO A 137 -10.61 -13.29 1.94
N PRO A 138 -11.53 -12.31 1.98
CA PRO A 138 -11.74 -11.37 0.86
C PRO A 138 -10.49 -10.56 0.53
N ASN A 139 -10.32 -10.18 -0.75
CA ASN A 139 -9.19 -9.34 -1.20
C ASN A 139 -9.05 -8.05 -0.37
N GLN A 140 -10.17 -7.43 -0.02
CA GLN A 140 -10.19 -6.20 0.77
C GLN A 140 -9.58 -6.39 2.17
N VAL A 141 -9.83 -7.54 2.81
CA VAL A 141 -9.27 -7.86 4.13
C VAL A 141 -7.77 -8.06 4.03
N LEU A 142 -7.28 -8.78 3.00
CA LEU A 142 -5.85 -9.00 2.81
C LEU A 142 -5.11 -7.70 2.51
N ILE A 143 -5.69 -6.82 1.68
CA ILE A 143 -5.12 -5.49 1.39
C ILE A 143 -5.11 -4.63 2.65
N GLY A 144 -6.19 -4.62 3.42
CA GLY A 144 -6.27 -3.90 4.70
C GLY A 144 -5.20 -4.37 5.68
N LEU A 145 -5.06 -5.68 5.86
CA LEU A 145 -4.01 -6.27 6.71
C LEU A 145 -2.61 -5.89 6.21
N ALA A 146 -2.36 -5.97 4.90
CA ALA A 146 -1.09 -5.59 4.31
C ALA A 146 -0.76 -4.11 4.54
N LEU A 147 -1.74 -3.22 4.42
CA LEU A 147 -1.57 -1.80 4.73
C LEU A 147 -1.22 -1.58 6.20
N PHE A 148 -2.01 -2.13 7.14
CA PHE A 148 -1.74 -1.95 8.57
C PHE A 148 -0.36 -2.49 9.00
N LEU A 149 0.02 -3.68 8.52
CA LEU A 149 1.36 -4.22 8.77
C LEU A 149 2.45 -3.35 8.15
N SER A 150 2.21 -2.78 6.97
CA SER A 150 3.17 -1.88 6.34
C SER A 150 3.37 -0.59 7.13
N ILE A 151 2.30 0.01 7.64
CA ILE A 151 2.38 1.19 8.51
C ILE A 151 3.18 0.85 9.79
N PHE A 152 2.93 -0.32 10.37
CA PHE A 152 3.64 -0.80 11.56
C PHE A 152 5.15 -0.96 11.31
N ILE A 153 5.54 -1.61 10.21
CA ILE A 153 6.94 -1.82 9.83
C ILE A 153 7.63 -0.51 9.44
N MET A 154 6.91 0.38 8.74
CA MET A 154 7.45 1.65 8.23
C MET A 154 7.46 2.78 9.27
N LYS A 155 6.95 2.56 10.48
CA LYS A 155 6.91 3.55 11.56
C LYS A 155 8.20 4.37 11.74
N PRO A 156 9.42 3.79 11.83
CA PRO A 156 10.64 4.58 12.01
C PRO A 156 10.94 5.52 10.83
N ALA A 157 10.76 5.06 9.59
CA ALA A 157 10.98 5.89 8.40
C ALA A 157 9.97 7.04 8.30
N LEU A 158 8.71 6.77 8.66
CA LEU A 158 7.65 7.79 8.69
C LEU A 158 7.92 8.84 9.77
N GLN A 159 8.40 8.42 10.94
CA GLN A 159 8.76 9.33 12.03
C GLN A 159 9.94 10.23 11.67
N GLU A 160 10.99 9.67 11.07
CA GLU A 160 12.16 10.44 10.60
C GLU A 160 11.77 11.44 9.50
N SER A 161 10.93 11.04 8.55
CA SER A 161 10.40 11.93 7.51
C SER A 161 9.58 13.07 8.11
N TYR A 162 8.76 12.78 9.12
CA TYR A 162 7.97 13.80 9.80
C TYR A 162 8.82 14.81 10.57
N SER A 163 9.78 14.33 11.38
CA SER A 163 10.61 15.19 12.23
C SER A 163 11.59 16.03 11.41
N ASN A 164 12.17 15.46 10.36
CA ASN A 164 13.30 16.06 9.63
C ASN A 164 12.86 16.83 8.38
N ALA A 165 11.67 16.54 7.83
CA ALA A 165 11.16 17.22 6.65
C ALA A 165 9.86 17.96 6.95
N PHE A 166 8.80 17.28 7.38
CA PHE A 166 7.48 17.90 7.48
C PHE A 166 7.43 19.03 8.52
N LYS A 167 7.90 18.77 9.74
CA LYS A 167 7.91 19.77 10.82
C LYS A 167 8.69 21.03 10.44
N PRO A 168 9.96 20.96 10.00
CA PRO A 168 10.71 22.17 9.61
C PRO A 168 10.12 22.87 8.38
N TYR A 169 9.48 22.15 7.45
CA TYR A 169 8.79 22.78 6.33
C TYR A 169 7.54 23.56 6.78
N SER A 170 6.74 22.99 7.69
CA SER A 170 5.58 23.66 8.26
C SER A 170 5.95 24.90 9.08
N GLU A 171 7.15 24.90 9.69
CA GLU A 171 7.72 26.01 10.43
C GLU A 171 8.46 27.02 9.52
N GLY A 172 8.48 26.80 8.19
CA GLY A 172 9.14 27.68 7.23
C GLY A 172 10.68 27.67 7.29
N LYS A 173 11.28 26.67 7.96
CA LYS A 173 12.74 26.54 8.16
C LYS A 173 13.49 25.95 6.98
N ILE A 174 12.80 25.24 6.08
CA ILE A 174 13.40 24.63 4.89
C ILE A 174 12.63 25.00 3.63
N GLU A 175 13.35 25.14 2.53
CA GLU A 175 12.73 25.32 1.22
C GLU A 175 12.11 24.01 0.70
N GLU A 176 11.21 24.14 -0.25
CA GLU A 176 10.47 23.02 -0.83
C GLU A 176 11.36 21.94 -1.48
N ILE A 177 12.42 22.35 -2.16
CA ILE A 177 13.34 21.42 -2.82
C ILE A 177 14.09 20.58 -1.78
N GLU A 178 14.47 21.21 -0.66
CA GLU A 178 15.13 20.56 0.46
C GLU A 178 14.15 19.68 1.25
N PHE A 179 12.88 20.09 1.34
CA PHE A 179 11.83 19.28 1.93
C PHE A 179 11.70 17.93 1.19
N ILE A 180 11.65 17.92 -0.15
CA ILE A 180 11.47 16.69 -0.93
C ILE A 180 12.66 15.73 -0.70
N SER A 181 13.89 16.25 -0.71
CA SER A 181 15.08 15.41 -0.51
C SER A 181 15.14 14.82 0.90
N LYS A 182 14.88 15.64 1.94
CA LYS A 182 14.84 15.17 3.33
C LYS A 182 13.69 14.23 3.61
N ALA A 183 12.53 14.44 2.98
CA ALA A 183 11.36 13.57 3.14
C ALA A 183 11.61 12.17 2.55
N PHE A 184 12.35 12.10 1.45
CA PHE A 184 12.66 10.85 0.73
C PHE A 184 13.83 10.07 1.35
N GLU A 185 14.76 10.74 2.02
CA GLU A 185 15.94 10.12 2.63
C GLU A 185 15.66 8.89 3.52
N PRO A 186 14.70 8.91 4.47
CA PRO A 186 14.41 7.72 5.28
C PRO A 186 13.86 6.54 4.47
N PHE A 187 13.08 6.81 3.42
CA PHE A 187 12.62 5.76 2.50
C PHE A 187 13.77 5.18 1.69
N LYS A 188 14.72 6.03 1.25
CA LYS A 188 15.95 5.57 0.60
C LYS A 188 16.78 4.67 1.53
N LYS A 189 16.97 5.06 2.79
CA LYS A 189 17.65 4.24 3.81
C LYS A 189 16.96 2.88 3.99
N PHE A 190 15.64 2.88 4.10
CA PHE A 190 14.84 1.65 4.19
C PHE A 190 15.05 0.74 2.96
N MET A 191 14.92 1.28 1.74
CA MET A 191 15.10 0.51 0.51
C MET A 191 16.52 -0.03 0.37
N LEU A 192 17.55 0.72 0.78
CA LEU A 192 18.94 0.27 0.75
C LEU A 192 19.21 -0.88 1.73
N LYS A 193 18.60 -0.86 2.91
CA LYS A 193 18.70 -1.97 3.86
C LYS A 193 18.07 -3.24 3.28
N GLN A 194 16.99 -3.08 2.53
CA GLN A 194 16.25 -4.21 2.00
C GLN A 194 16.80 -4.69 0.66
N VAL A 195 17.19 -3.85 -0.30
CA VAL A 195 17.55 -4.31 -1.65
C VAL A 195 18.65 -5.39 -1.63
N GLY A 196 18.45 -6.47 -2.38
CA GLY A 196 19.47 -7.50 -2.55
C GLY A 196 20.65 -7.02 -3.41
N GLU A 197 21.87 -7.39 -3.02
CA GLU A 197 23.09 -6.96 -3.71
C GLU A 197 23.10 -7.38 -5.19
N LYS A 198 22.62 -8.59 -5.49
CA LYS A 198 22.56 -9.11 -6.86
C LYS A 198 21.59 -8.31 -7.73
N GLU A 199 20.40 -8.02 -7.21
CA GLU A 199 19.38 -7.25 -7.92
C GLU A 199 19.89 -5.81 -8.15
N LEU A 200 20.52 -5.19 -7.15
CA LEU A 200 21.11 -3.87 -7.28
C LEU A 200 22.24 -3.83 -8.33
N ASP A 201 23.14 -4.81 -8.31
CA ASP A 201 24.25 -4.94 -9.27
C ASP A 201 23.76 -5.04 -10.72
N VAL A 202 22.65 -5.76 -10.96
CA VAL A 202 22.05 -5.88 -12.30
C VAL A 202 21.57 -4.52 -12.79
N PHE A 203 20.86 -3.76 -11.96
CA PHE A 203 20.36 -2.44 -12.37
C PHE A 203 21.48 -1.40 -12.51
N LEU A 204 22.54 -1.48 -11.70
CA LEU A 204 23.73 -0.64 -11.86
C LEU A 204 24.41 -0.89 -13.22
N LYS A 205 24.58 -2.17 -13.60
CA LYS A 205 25.13 -2.57 -14.91
C LYS A 205 24.27 -2.07 -16.06
N ILE A 206 22.95 -2.22 -15.96
CA ILE A 206 22.00 -1.73 -16.99
C ILE A 206 22.07 -0.20 -17.12
N ALA A 207 22.22 0.51 -16.00
CA ALA A 207 22.35 1.97 -15.99
C ALA A 207 23.73 2.47 -16.49
N GLY A 208 24.67 1.58 -16.80
CA GLY A 208 26.05 1.94 -17.17
C GLY A 208 26.81 2.62 -16.02
N LYS A 209 26.35 2.45 -14.77
CA LYS A 209 26.99 3.00 -13.57
C LYS A 209 27.92 1.95 -12.97
N GLY A 210 29.16 2.34 -12.65
CA GLY A 210 30.08 1.49 -11.89
C GLY A 210 29.56 1.20 -10.49
N ARG A 211 30.16 0.23 -9.79
CA ARG A 211 29.84 -0.03 -8.38
C ARG A 211 30.14 1.24 -7.55
N PRO A 212 29.15 1.84 -6.89
CA PRO A 212 29.36 3.05 -6.12
C PRO A 212 30.18 2.74 -4.85
N SER A 213 31.01 3.70 -4.44
CA SER A 213 31.87 3.57 -3.25
C SER A 213 31.07 3.66 -1.94
N SER A 214 29.87 4.25 -2.01
CA SER A 214 28.95 4.38 -0.87
C SER A 214 27.51 4.08 -1.28
N PRO A 215 26.73 3.35 -0.44
CA PRO A 215 25.29 3.14 -0.65
C PRO A 215 24.48 4.43 -0.84
N SER A 216 24.98 5.55 -0.28
CA SER A 216 24.34 6.86 -0.35
C SER A 216 24.37 7.49 -1.75
N GLU A 217 25.31 7.09 -2.62
CA GLU A 217 25.46 7.65 -3.98
C GLU A 217 24.45 7.05 -4.98
N ILE A 218 23.77 5.97 -4.60
CA ILE A 218 22.84 5.27 -5.47
C ILE A 218 21.65 6.18 -5.77
N SER A 219 21.42 6.40 -7.06
CA SER A 219 20.34 7.24 -7.57
C SER A 219 18.98 6.52 -7.47
N ALA A 220 17.91 7.27 -7.22
CA ALA A 220 16.57 6.71 -7.00
C ALA A 220 16.01 5.94 -8.22
N ASP A 221 16.40 6.36 -9.44
CA ASP A 221 16.08 5.71 -10.72
C ASP A 221 16.60 4.27 -10.82
N VAL A 222 17.68 3.94 -10.09
CA VAL A 222 18.25 2.59 -10.04
C VAL A 222 17.71 1.84 -8.82
N LEU A 223 17.64 2.52 -7.67
CA LEU A 223 17.27 1.89 -6.40
C LEU A 223 15.83 1.40 -6.38
N ILE A 224 14.87 2.23 -6.82
CA ILE A 224 13.45 1.90 -6.77
C ILE A 224 13.11 0.62 -7.56
N PRO A 225 13.48 0.50 -8.86
CA PRO A 225 13.18 -0.74 -9.59
C PRO A 225 13.95 -1.95 -9.05
N ALA A 226 15.20 -1.78 -8.60
CA ALA A 226 15.95 -2.86 -7.96
C ALA A 226 15.28 -3.36 -6.67
N PHE A 227 14.80 -2.43 -5.84
CA PHE A 227 14.07 -2.73 -4.62
C PHE A 227 12.76 -3.48 -4.92
N ILE A 228 11.96 -3.01 -5.87
CA ILE A 228 10.68 -3.67 -6.24
C ILE A 228 10.92 -5.12 -6.66
N ILE A 229 11.92 -5.38 -7.51
CA ILE A 229 12.26 -6.74 -7.94
C ILE A 229 12.74 -7.59 -6.77
N SER A 230 13.55 -7.02 -5.88
CA SER A 230 14.03 -7.73 -4.68
C SER A 230 12.88 -8.11 -3.73
N GLU A 231 11.91 -7.21 -3.52
CA GLU A 231 10.73 -7.46 -2.69
C GLU A 231 9.79 -8.50 -3.30
N ILE A 232 9.58 -8.44 -4.63
CA ILE A 232 8.79 -9.45 -5.34
C ILE A 232 9.44 -10.82 -5.17
N LYS A 233 10.74 -10.93 -5.46
CA LYS A 233 11.48 -12.20 -5.34
C LYS A 233 11.36 -12.79 -3.94
N ARG A 234 11.61 -12.00 -2.89
CA ARG A 234 11.47 -12.46 -1.50
C ARG A 234 10.05 -12.82 -1.12
N GLY A 235 9.07 -12.06 -1.61
CA GLY A 235 7.66 -12.37 -1.42
C GLY A 235 7.30 -13.74 -2.00
N PHE A 236 7.82 -14.06 -3.19
CA PHE A 236 7.66 -15.38 -3.80
C PHE A 236 8.44 -16.48 -3.07
N GLU A 237 9.67 -16.22 -2.62
CA GLU A 237 10.46 -17.18 -1.83
C GLU A 237 9.74 -17.56 -0.54
N ILE A 238 9.27 -16.57 0.23
CA ILE A 238 8.48 -16.80 1.46
C ILE A 238 7.17 -17.52 1.13
N GLY A 239 6.44 -17.06 0.11
CA GLY A 239 5.18 -17.67 -0.30
C GLY A 239 5.34 -19.12 -0.73
N PHE A 240 6.43 -19.46 -1.42
CA PHE A 240 6.76 -20.83 -1.80
C PHE A 240 7.02 -21.71 -0.57
N LEU A 241 7.79 -21.23 0.40
CA LEU A 241 8.05 -21.96 1.65
C LEU A 241 6.75 -22.25 2.42
N ILE A 242 5.82 -21.30 2.44
CA ILE A 242 4.48 -21.49 3.04
C ILE A 242 3.67 -22.52 2.26
N TYR A 243 3.85 -22.60 0.94
CA TYR A 243 3.09 -23.49 0.06
C TYR A 243 3.45 -24.97 0.24
N ILE A 244 4.71 -25.28 0.61
CA ILE A 244 5.23 -26.65 0.75
C ILE A 244 4.36 -27.56 1.63
N PRO A 245 4.03 -27.22 2.89
CA PRO A 245 3.23 -28.11 3.74
C PRO A 245 1.84 -28.40 3.15
N PHE A 246 1.23 -27.42 2.48
CA PHE A 246 -0.10 -27.59 1.87
C PHE A 246 -0.05 -28.49 0.63
N ILE A 247 1.01 -28.41 -0.19
CA ILE A 247 1.23 -29.33 -1.31
C ILE A 247 1.39 -30.76 -0.81
N ILE A 248 2.10 -30.97 0.30
CA ILE A 248 2.28 -32.30 0.88
C ILE A 248 0.91 -32.89 1.26
N ILE A 249 0.04 -32.10 1.89
CA ILE A 249 -1.33 -32.52 2.22
C ILE A 249 -2.12 -32.88 0.96
N ASP A 250 -2.03 -32.08 -0.12
CA ASP A 250 -2.70 -32.39 -1.39
C ASP A 250 -2.23 -33.71 -2.01
N ILE A 251 -0.91 -33.94 -2.06
CA ILE A 251 -0.33 -35.15 -2.64
C ILE A 251 -0.73 -36.40 -1.83
N VAL A 252 -0.73 -36.29 -0.51
CA VAL A 252 -1.14 -37.40 0.38
C VAL A 252 -2.62 -37.72 0.22
N ILE A 253 -3.50 -36.71 0.18
CA ILE A 253 -4.95 -36.95 0.05
C ILE A 253 -5.29 -37.46 -1.34
N ALA A 254 -4.63 -36.96 -2.39
CA ALA A 254 -4.79 -37.46 -3.74
C ALA A 254 -4.38 -38.94 -3.86
N SER A 255 -3.27 -39.35 -3.25
CA SER A 255 -2.82 -40.74 -3.30
C SER A 255 -3.77 -41.70 -2.57
N ILE A 256 -4.31 -41.29 -1.41
CA ILE A 256 -5.33 -42.05 -0.67
C ILE A 256 -6.62 -42.18 -1.51
N LEU A 257 -7.07 -41.08 -2.12
CA LEU A 257 -8.29 -41.08 -2.92
C LEU A 257 -8.17 -41.98 -4.17
N MET A 258 -7.02 -41.93 -4.84
CA MET A 258 -6.72 -42.81 -5.96
C MET A 258 -6.66 -44.29 -5.53
N ALA A 259 -6.14 -44.59 -4.33
CA ALA A 259 -6.12 -45.94 -3.79
C ALA A 259 -7.53 -46.49 -3.47
N MET A 260 -8.48 -45.62 -3.12
CA MET A 260 -9.89 -45.99 -2.91
C MET A 260 -10.68 -46.16 -4.22
N GLY A 261 -10.09 -45.84 -5.38
CA GLY A 261 -10.76 -45.92 -6.69
C GLY A 261 -11.71 -44.76 -7.00
N MET A 262 -11.70 -43.68 -6.22
CA MET A 262 -12.56 -42.50 -6.45
C MET A 262 -11.90 -41.49 -7.38
N ILE A 263 -11.91 -41.77 -8.69
CA ILE A 263 -11.24 -40.94 -9.71
C ILE A 263 -12.03 -39.64 -10.01
N MET A 264 -13.35 -39.64 -9.81
CA MET A 264 -14.22 -38.54 -10.23
C MET A 264 -14.26 -37.36 -9.24
N VAL A 265 -13.86 -37.56 -7.98
CA VAL A 265 -13.89 -36.52 -6.95
C VAL A 265 -12.57 -35.73 -7.01
N PRO A 266 -12.60 -34.40 -7.23
CA PRO A 266 -11.38 -33.60 -7.18
C PRO A 266 -10.71 -33.69 -5.80
N PRO A 267 -9.45 -34.14 -5.69
CA PRO A 267 -8.77 -34.29 -4.39
C PRO A 267 -8.72 -33.01 -3.56
N ILE A 268 -8.72 -31.84 -4.23
CA ILE A 268 -8.66 -30.53 -3.59
C ILE A 268 -9.86 -30.27 -2.66
N ILE A 269 -11.05 -30.77 -2.99
CA ILE A 269 -12.26 -30.56 -2.17
C ILE A 269 -12.08 -31.26 -0.83
N LEU A 270 -11.44 -32.44 -0.84
CA LEU A 270 -11.15 -33.20 0.36
C LEU A 270 -9.95 -32.65 1.12
N SER A 271 -8.97 -32.02 0.45
CA SER A 271 -7.77 -31.53 1.13
C SER A 271 -7.96 -30.21 1.87
N VAL A 272 -8.81 -29.31 1.38
CA VAL A 272 -9.11 -28.01 2.00
C VAL A 272 -9.43 -28.10 3.51
N PRO A 273 -10.35 -28.97 4.00
CA PRO A 273 -10.62 -29.06 5.44
C PRO A 273 -9.40 -29.49 6.26
N PHE A 274 -8.58 -30.42 5.76
CA PHE A 274 -7.34 -30.83 6.46
C PHE A 274 -6.30 -29.71 6.49
N LYS A 275 -6.15 -28.97 5.39
CA LYS A 275 -5.27 -27.79 5.34
C LYS A 275 -5.69 -26.72 6.33
N LEU A 276 -7.00 -26.46 6.43
CA LEU A 276 -7.54 -25.51 7.41
C LEU A 276 -7.24 -25.94 8.84
N ILE A 277 -7.47 -27.21 9.18
CA ILE A 277 -7.15 -27.74 10.51
C ILE A 277 -5.65 -27.58 10.79
N ALA A 278 -4.79 -28.01 9.87
CA ALA A 278 -3.34 -27.88 10.04
C ALA A 278 -2.90 -26.42 10.25
N PHE A 279 -3.48 -25.49 9.49
CA PHE A 279 -3.16 -24.07 9.59
C PHE A 279 -3.64 -23.44 10.90
N VAL A 280 -4.84 -23.79 11.37
CA VAL A 280 -5.38 -23.28 12.65
C VAL A 280 -4.64 -23.88 13.85
N VAL A 281 -4.34 -25.18 13.81
CA VAL A 281 -3.60 -25.88 14.88
C VAL A 281 -2.17 -25.34 15.02
N ALA A 282 -1.56 -24.92 13.91
CA ALA A 282 -0.24 -24.32 13.91
C ALA A 282 -0.22 -22.83 14.29
N ASP A 283 -1.39 -22.23 14.60
CA ASP A 283 -1.56 -20.78 14.77
C ASP A 283 -0.96 -19.98 13.59
N GLY A 284 -1.32 -20.40 12.37
CA GLY A 284 -0.64 -19.97 11.15
C GLY A 284 -0.69 -18.47 10.88
N TRP A 285 -1.73 -17.76 11.35
CA TRP A 285 -1.81 -16.30 11.21
C TRP A 285 -0.77 -15.58 12.07
N THR A 286 -0.59 -15.99 13.33
CA THR A 286 0.40 -15.42 14.24
C THR A 286 1.82 -15.75 13.77
N LEU A 287 2.04 -16.99 13.32
CA LEU A 287 3.34 -17.39 12.77
C LEU A 287 3.69 -16.62 11.49
N LEU A 288 2.71 -16.43 10.61
CA LEU A 288 2.92 -15.69 9.36
C LEU A 288 3.26 -14.23 9.63
N THR A 289 2.46 -13.56 10.46
CA THR A 289 2.62 -12.14 10.75
C THR A 289 3.93 -11.85 11.46
N SER A 290 4.31 -12.67 12.44
CA SER A 290 5.61 -12.56 13.13
C SER A 290 6.79 -12.81 12.18
N SER A 291 6.71 -13.82 11.31
CA SER A 291 7.76 -14.10 10.31
C SER A 291 7.89 -12.98 9.28
N LEU A 292 6.78 -12.41 8.82
CA LEU A 292 6.77 -11.28 7.87
C LEU A 292 7.42 -10.05 8.50
N VAL A 293 7.03 -9.67 9.71
CA VAL A 293 7.62 -8.52 10.41
C VAL A 293 9.10 -8.75 10.69
N GLY A 294 9.47 -9.95 11.15
CA GLY A 294 10.87 -10.33 11.39
C GLY A 294 11.75 -10.29 10.14
N SER A 295 11.17 -10.49 8.95
CA SER A 295 11.87 -10.43 7.67
C SER A 295 12.33 -9.01 7.27
N PHE A 296 11.76 -7.96 7.86
CA PHE A 296 12.17 -6.57 7.60
C PHE A 296 13.10 -6.00 8.68
N ILE A 297 13.05 -6.56 9.89
CA ILE A 297 13.81 -6.04 11.04
C ILE A 297 15.26 -6.52 11.03
N LYS A 298 15.53 -7.72 10.48
CA LYS A 298 16.90 -8.17 10.19
C LYS A 298 17.58 -7.18 9.23
#